data_AF-A0A2G9LZF1-F1
#
_entry.id   AF-A0A2G9LZF1-F1
#
_cell.length_a   1.000
_cell.length_b   1.000
_cell.length_c   1.000
_cell.angle_alpha   90.00
_cell.angle_beta   90.00
_cell.angle_gamma   90.00
#
_symmetry.space_group_name_H-M   'P 1'
#
loop_
_entity.id
_entity.type
_entity.pdbx_description
1 polymer ?
#
loop_
_entity_poly.entity_id
_entity_poly.type
_entity_poly.pdbx_seq_one_letter_code
_entity_poly.pdbx_strand_id
1 'polypeptide(L)'
;MDASFALKLAPASVQAIIKRAAKAGEAEYLALKNKIRVARLLYIDETSFRVLGRNWWVWVFRSDTDMILIVRNSRGNNVLEEILGKDYVGIVVCDCWRAYIIGAFRSVEGIIVYETLASLIATWQLQKLDIKKELHRMLTTNLC
;
A
#
# COMPACT_ATOMS: atom_id res chain seq x y z
N MET A 1 5.51 -29.40 -3.85
CA MET A 1 4.47 -28.96 -4.79
C MET A 1 5.17 -28.30 -5.95
N ASP A 2 5.48 -29.12 -6.95
CA ASP A 2 6.21 -28.73 -8.15
C ASP A 2 5.26 -28.06 -9.14
N ALA A 3 5.53 -26.79 -9.40
CA ALA A 3 5.13 -26.12 -10.62
C ALA A 3 6.25 -25.15 -11.00
N SER A 4 7.38 -25.71 -11.45
CA SER A 4 8.37 -24.95 -12.20
C SER A 4 7.76 -24.68 -13.58
N PHE A 5 6.98 -23.60 -13.71
CA PHE A 5 6.62 -23.10 -15.02
C PHE A 5 7.92 -22.79 -15.77
N ALA A 6 8.18 -23.48 -16.88
CA ALA A 6 9.36 -23.31 -17.75
C ALA A 6 9.36 -21.96 -18.51
N LEU A 7 8.80 -20.91 -17.91
CA LEU A 7 8.83 -19.55 -18.40
C LEU A 7 10.12 -18.90 -17.92
N LYS A 8 11.02 -18.58 -18.84
CA LYS A 8 12.12 -17.64 -18.58
C LYS A 8 11.52 -16.26 -18.33
N LEU A 9 11.18 -15.96 -17.08
CA LEU A 9 10.69 -14.66 -16.67
C LEU A 9 11.87 -13.71 -16.52
N ALA A 10 11.94 -12.71 -17.40
CA ALA A 10 12.85 -11.59 -17.19
C ALA A 10 12.35 -10.74 -16.01
N PRO A 11 13.24 -10.11 -15.22
CA PRO A 11 12.86 -9.17 -14.16
C PRO A 11 11.91 -8.07 -14.65
N ALA A 12 12.09 -7.61 -15.90
CA ALA A 12 11.21 -6.64 -16.54
C ALA A 12 9.78 -7.16 -16.74
N SER A 13 9.62 -8.44 -17.09
CA SER A 13 8.30 -9.07 -17.25
C SER A 13 7.56 -9.17 -15.93
N VAL A 14 8.26 -9.55 -14.85
CA VAL A 14 7.68 -9.57 -13.49
C VAL A 14 7.25 -8.16 -13.09
N GLN A 15 8.10 -7.16 -13.29
CA GLN A 15 7.77 -5.78 -12.98
C GLN A 15 6.57 -5.27 -13.78
N ALA A 16 6.44 -5.65 -15.04
CA ALA A 16 5.28 -5.32 -15.87
C ALA A 16 3.98 -5.99 -15.38
N ILE A 17 4.05 -7.24 -14.91
CA ILE A 17 2.91 -7.93 -14.31
C ILE A 17 2.45 -7.20 -13.04
N ILE A 18 3.39 -6.90 -12.13
CA ILE A 18 3.07 -6.23 -10.86
C ILE A 18 2.51 -4.83 -11.13
N LYS A 19 3.09 -4.07 -12.08
CA LYS A 19 2.56 -2.76 -12.50
C LYS A 19 1.11 -2.84 -12.98
N ARG A 20 0.77 -3.83 -13.80
CA ARG A 20 -0.61 -4.03 -14.27
C ARG A 20 -1.57 -4.38 -13.15
N ALA A 21 -1.13 -5.24 -12.22
CA ALA A 21 -1.93 -5.59 -11.05
C ALA A 21 -2.20 -4.36 -10.15
N ALA A 22 -1.18 -3.54 -9.90
CA ALA A 22 -1.36 -2.29 -9.15
C ALA A 22 -2.34 -1.34 -9.86
N LYS A 23 -2.20 -1.17 -11.18
CA LYS A 23 -3.13 -0.35 -11.96
C LYS A 23 -4.57 -0.86 -11.86
N ALA A 24 -4.78 -2.16 -11.89
CA ALA A 24 -6.11 -2.76 -11.72
C ALA A 24 -6.72 -2.48 -10.33
N GLY A 25 -5.90 -2.35 -9.29
CA GLY A 25 -6.32 -2.06 -7.92
C GLY A 25 -6.45 -0.58 -7.57
N GLU A 26 -6.18 0.34 -8.50
CA GLU A 26 -6.12 1.77 -8.23
C GLU A 26 -7.46 2.31 -7.68
N ALA A 27 -8.59 1.88 -8.25
CA ALA A 27 -9.91 2.30 -7.79
C ALA A 27 -10.21 1.84 -6.34
N GLU A 28 -9.84 0.60 -5.99
CA GLU A 28 -10.01 0.06 -4.64
C GLU A 28 -9.09 0.79 -3.65
N TYR A 29 -7.85 1.08 -4.05
CA TYR A 29 -6.92 1.88 -3.24
C TYR A 29 -7.46 3.28 -2.97
N LEU A 30 -8.02 3.97 -3.98
CA LEU A 30 -8.64 5.28 -3.79
C LEU A 30 -9.87 5.20 -2.86
N ALA A 31 -10.66 4.12 -2.96
CA ALA A 31 -11.76 3.87 -2.04
C ALA A 31 -11.27 3.69 -0.58
N LEU A 32 -10.19 2.93 -0.37
CA LEU A 32 -9.56 2.79 0.96
C LEU A 32 -9.06 4.13 1.50
N LYS A 33 -8.42 4.94 0.65
CA LYS A 33 -7.96 6.28 1.04
C LYS A 33 -9.11 7.15 1.53
N ASN A 34 -10.27 7.08 0.86
CA ASN A 34 -11.47 7.82 1.28
C ASN A 34 -12.07 7.28 2.58
N LYS A 35 -12.08 5.96 2.79
CA LYS A 35 -12.52 5.37 4.07
C LYS A 35 -11.66 5.83 5.24
N ILE A 36 -10.34 5.85 5.06
CA ILE A 36 -9.38 6.29 6.09
C ILE A 36 -9.61 7.76 6.46
N ARG A 37 -9.89 8.63 5.48
CA ARG A 37 -10.19 10.06 5.72
C ARG A 37 -11.41 10.30 6.60
N VAL A 38 -12.39 9.40 6.60
CA VAL A 38 -13.61 9.53 7.41
C VAL A 38 -13.60 8.63 8.64
N ALA A 39 -12.52 7.88 8.87
CA ALA A 39 -12.39 7.00 10.02
C ALA A 39 -12.37 7.83 11.31
N ARG A 40 -13.02 7.34 12.37
CA ARG A 40 -13.10 8.04 13.66
C ARG A 40 -11.85 7.84 14.53
N LEU A 41 -11.15 6.73 14.35
CA LEU A 41 -9.93 6.38 15.08
C LEU A 41 -8.92 5.83 14.07
N LEU A 42 -7.74 6.44 14.05
CA LEU A 42 -6.63 6.01 13.22
C LEU A 42 -5.38 5.77 14.05
N TYR A 43 -4.74 4.65 13.78
CA TYR A 43 -3.39 4.34 14.22
C TYR A 43 -2.44 4.71 13.07
N ILE A 44 -1.46 5.56 13.35
CA ILE A 44 -0.51 6.05 12.35
C ILE A 44 0.92 5.71 12.81
N ASP A 45 1.67 5.06 11.92
CA ASP A 45 3.10 4.81 12.10
C ASP A 45 3.87 5.19 10.84
N GLU A 46 5.16 5.48 10.98
CA GLU A 46 6.05 5.71 9.86
C GLU A 46 7.42 5.06 10.02
N THR A 47 7.86 4.35 8.99
CA THR A 47 9.18 3.73 8.95
C THR A 47 10.00 4.26 7.78
N SER A 48 11.23 4.70 8.06
CA SER A 48 12.13 5.25 7.03
C SER A 48 12.90 4.16 6.27
N PHE A 49 13.20 4.43 5.01
CA PHE A 49 14.01 3.57 4.14
C PHE A 49 14.68 4.39 3.03
N ARG A 50 15.65 3.78 2.32
CA ARG A 50 16.42 4.45 1.26
C ARG A 50 15.90 4.08 -0.13
N VAL A 51 15.64 5.08 -0.97
CA VAL A 51 15.37 4.91 -2.40
C VAL A 51 16.33 5.79 -3.19
N LEU A 52 17.13 5.15 -4.05
CA LEU A 52 18.15 5.84 -4.87
C LEU A 52 19.03 6.80 -4.04
N GLY A 53 19.45 6.36 -2.84
CA GLY A 53 20.28 7.14 -1.92
C GLY A 53 19.55 8.20 -1.09
N ARG A 54 18.28 8.51 -1.39
CA ARG A 54 17.47 9.49 -0.64
C ARG A 54 16.60 8.81 0.41
N ASN A 55 16.29 9.51 1.49
CA ASN A 55 15.38 9.01 2.52
C ASN A 55 13.92 9.15 2.05
N TRP A 56 13.16 8.09 2.26
CA TRP A 56 11.72 8.01 2.06
C TRP A 56 11.09 7.36 3.30
N TRP A 57 9.80 7.57 3.48
CA TRP A 57 9.01 7.04 4.59
C TRP A 57 7.82 6.29 4.03
N VAL A 58 7.61 5.07 4.54
CA VAL A 58 6.33 4.37 4.40
C VAL A 58 5.52 4.74 5.63
N TRP A 59 4.41 5.41 5.38
CA TRP A 59 3.37 5.72 6.34
C TRP A 59 2.34 4.60 6.33
N VAL A 60 1.93 4.16 7.51
CA VAL A 60 0.86 3.19 7.70
C VAL A 60 -0.26 3.90 8.42
N PHE A 61 -1.45 3.93 7.82
CA PHE A 61 -2.66 4.43 8.45
C PHE A 61 -3.61 3.26 8.61
N ARG A 62 -4.05 3.01 9.84
CA ARG A 62 -4.87 1.85 10.19
C ARG A 62 -6.09 2.28 10.99
N SER A 63 -7.28 1.93 10.50
CA SER A 63 -8.51 1.95 11.28
C SER A 63 -8.76 0.57 11.91
N ASP A 64 -9.91 0.39 12.54
CA ASP A 64 -10.39 -0.92 12.99
C ASP A 64 -10.54 -1.93 11.84
N THR A 65 -10.99 -1.48 10.66
CA THR A 65 -11.35 -2.33 9.52
C THR A 65 -10.42 -2.24 8.31
N ASP A 66 -9.70 -1.13 8.13
CA ASP A 66 -8.96 -0.85 6.91
C ASP A 66 -7.53 -0.38 7.22
N MET A 67 -6.58 -0.67 6.31
CA MET A 67 -5.19 -0.26 6.41
C MET A 67 -4.66 0.22 5.07
N ILE A 68 -4.10 1.42 5.02
CA ILE A 68 -3.46 1.96 3.83
C ILE A 68 -1.98 2.27 4.12
N LEU A 69 -1.12 1.85 3.21
CA LEU A 69 0.30 2.20 3.19
C LEU A 69 0.50 3.30 2.16
N ILE A 70 1.26 4.33 2.53
CA ILE A 70 1.51 5.51 1.71
C ILE A 70 2.98 5.86 1.77
N VAL A 71 3.61 6.08 0.63
CA VAL A 71 5.06 6.27 0.57
C VAL A 71 5.39 7.68 0.12
N ARG A 72 6.08 8.44 0.96
CA ARG A 72 6.44 9.84 0.68
C ARG A 72 7.89 10.12 1.02
N ASN A 73 8.47 11.11 0.36
CA ASN A 73 9.83 11.59 0.64
C ASN A 73 9.88 12.61 1.80
N SER A 74 8.83 12.66 2.63
CA SER A 74 8.71 13.54 3.79
C SER A 74 8.18 12.76 4.99
N ARG A 75 8.65 13.16 6.18
CA ARG A 75 8.14 12.75 7.49
C ARG A 75 7.24 13.83 8.13
N GLY A 76 7.06 14.96 7.46
CA GLY A 76 6.40 16.14 8.02
C GLY A 76 4.87 16.06 8.04
N ASN A 77 4.26 17.00 8.77
CA ASN A 77 2.81 17.18 8.84
C ASN A 77 2.16 17.39 7.46
N ASN A 78 2.95 17.85 6.48
CA ASN A 78 2.50 18.00 5.10
C ASN A 78 1.97 16.69 4.50
N VAL A 79 2.46 15.53 4.94
CA VAL A 79 1.93 14.23 4.50
C VAL A 79 0.58 13.96 5.17
N LEU A 80 0.45 14.23 6.47
CA LEU A 80 -0.83 14.04 7.17
C LEU A 80 -1.93 14.92 6.57
N GLU A 81 -1.63 16.18 6.26
CA GLU A 81 -2.57 17.08 5.60
C GLU A 81 -2.96 16.61 4.18
N GLU A 82 -2.02 16.06 3.41
CA GLU A 82 -2.29 15.49 2.08
C GLU A 82 -3.27 14.31 2.18
N ILE A 83 -3.06 13.46 3.18
CA ILE A 83 -3.77 12.18 3.30
C ILE A 83 -5.10 12.34 4.02
N LEU A 84 -5.13 12.99 5.18
CA LEU A 84 -6.32 13.15 6.02
C LEU A 84 -7.15 14.39 5.65
N GLY A 85 -6.53 15.38 5.00
CA GLY A 85 -7.12 16.71 4.83
C GLY A 85 -6.81 17.62 6.02
N LYS A 86 -7.03 18.93 5.85
CA LYS A 86 -6.71 19.94 6.86
C LYS A 86 -7.64 19.91 8.08
N ASP A 87 -8.86 19.38 7.90
CA ASP A 87 -9.94 19.41 8.90
C ASP A 87 -10.32 18.00 9.38
N TYR A 88 -9.33 17.12 9.58
CA TYR A 88 -9.60 15.77 10.07
C TYR A 88 -10.08 15.81 11.53
N VAL A 89 -11.31 15.33 11.78
CA VAL A 89 -12.00 15.41 13.09
C VAL A 89 -11.88 14.10 13.90
N GLY A 90 -11.10 13.12 13.42
CA GLY A 90 -10.90 11.84 14.08
C GLY A 90 -9.80 11.85 15.14
N ILE A 91 -9.76 10.79 15.96
CA ILE A 91 -8.71 10.56 16.95
C ILE A 91 -7.54 9.87 16.26
N VAL A 92 -6.36 10.48 16.34
CA VAL A 92 -5.11 9.90 15.85
C VAL A 92 -4.29 9.36 17.02
N VAL A 93 -3.92 8.09 16.95
CA VAL A 93 -3.00 7.42 17.85
C VAL A 93 -1.72 7.13 17.07
N CYS A 94 -0.57 7.59 17.57
CA CYS A 94 0.72 7.29 16.96
C CYS A 94 1.56 6.46 17.93
N ASP A 95 1.97 5.25 17.53
CA ASP A 95 2.85 4.38 18.30
C ASP A 95 4.05 3.93 17.45
N CYS A 96 5.25 4.11 18.00
CA CYS A 96 6.53 3.89 17.30
C CYS A 96 6.91 2.40 17.16
N TRP A 97 6.10 1.57 16.49
CA TRP A 97 6.41 0.13 16.29
C TRP A 97 6.87 -0.19 14.86
N ARG A 98 8.08 -0.76 14.72
CA ARG A 98 8.76 -0.98 13.43
C ARG A 98 7.99 -1.89 12.46
N ALA A 99 7.64 -1.38 11.28
CA ALA A 99 7.20 -2.19 10.15
C ALA A 99 8.39 -2.86 9.43
N TYR A 100 8.25 -4.15 9.10
CA TYR A 100 9.23 -4.90 8.30
C TYR A 100 9.11 -4.55 6.82
N ILE A 101 10.11 -3.85 6.27
CA ILE A 101 10.20 -3.54 4.84
C ILE A 101 10.98 -4.66 4.12
N ILE A 102 10.34 -5.31 3.14
CA ILE A 102 11.01 -6.24 2.21
C ILE A 102 11.57 -5.43 1.03
N GLY A 103 12.86 -5.61 0.74
CA GLY A 103 13.68 -4.76 -0.13
C GLY A 103 13.36 -4.78 -1.63
N ALA A 104 12.26 -4.15 -2.05
CA ALA A 104 11.88 -3.97 -3.45
C ALA A 104 11.80 -2.50 -3.93
N PHE A 105 12.39 -1.54 -3.19
CA PHE A 105 12.32 -0.12 -3.53
C PHE A 105 13.59 0.39 -4.23
N ARG A 106 13.64 0.30 -5.56
CA ARG A 106 14.77 0.82 -6.36
C ARG A 106 14.37 1.89 -7.40
N SER A 107 13.10 2.24 -7.50
CA SER A 107 12.64 3.33 -8.38
C SER A 107 11.40 4.03 -7.82
N VAL A 108 11.14 5.26 -8.30
CA VAL A 108 9.97 6.07 -7.91
C VAL A 108 8.68 5.41 -8.38
N GLU A 109 8.67 4.74 -9.53
CA GLU A 109 7.49 4.02 -10.03
C GLU A 109 7.20 2.77 -9.19
N GLY A 110 8.24 2.08 -8.71
CA GLY A 110 8.09 0.90 -7.86
C GLY A 110 7.41 1.22 -6.53
N ILE A 111 7.61 2.45 -6.04
CA ILE A 111 6.94 2.95 -4.84
C ILE A 111 5.42 2.96 -5.00
N ILE A 112 4.91 3.55 -6.09
CA ILE A 112 3.45 3.67 -6.30
C ILE A 112 2.82 2.28 -6.42
N VAL A 113 3.46 1.38 -7.16
CA VAL A 113 3.01 0.00 -7.33
C VAL A 113 2.92 -0.74 -6.00
N TYR A 114 3.93 -0.57 -5.14
CA TYR A 114 3.93 -1.14 -3.81
C TYR A 114 2.85 -0.51 -2.92
N GLU A 115 2.73 0.82 -2.95
CA GLU A 115 1.74 1.59 -2.19
C GLU A 115 0.34 1.02 -2.39
N THR A 116 -0.06 0.83 -3.66
CA THR A 116 -1.38 0.29 -4.01
C THR A 116 -1.55 -1.16 -3.55
N LEU A 117 -0.69 -2.08 -3.98
CA LEU A 117 -0.87 -3.51 -3.72
C LEU A 117 -0.71 -3.87 -2.23
N ALA A 118 0.26 -3.26 -1.55
CA ALA A 118 0.47 -3.51 -0.13
C ALA A 118 -0.72 -3.03 0.70
N SER A 119 -1.32 -1.88 0.37
CA SER A 119 -2.51 -1.37 1.04
C SER A 119 -3.70 -2.33 0.92
N LEU A 120 -3.96 -2.82 -0.30
CA LEU A 120 -5.06 -3.77 -0.55
C LEU A 120 -4.85 -5.07 0.23
N ILE A 121 -3.67 -5.68 0.10
CA ILE A 121 -3.33 -6.93 0.79
C ILE A 121 -3.41 -6.76 2.31
N ALA A 122 -2.85 -5.67 2.85
CA ALA A 122 -2.86 -5.41 4.28
C ALA A 122 -4.28 -5.20 4.82
N THR A 123 -5.12 -4.47 4.07
CA THR A 123 -6.54 -4.34 4.42
C THR A 123 -7.26 -5.68 4.40
N TRP A 124 -7.10 -6.49 3.34
CA TRP A 124 -7.75 -7.80 3.25
C TRP A 124 -7.30 -8.73 4.38
N GLN A 125 -6.01 -8.70 4.74
CA GLN A 125 -5.49 -9.42 5.89
C GLN A 125 -6.11 -8.97 7.21
N LEU A 126 -6.23 -7.66 7.42
CA LEU A 126 -6.87 -7.08 8.61
C LEU A 126 -8.34 -7.51 8.72
N GLN A 127 -9.03 -7.57 7.58
CA GLN A 127 -10.41 -8.03 7.46
C GLN A 127 -10.57 -9.55 7.52
N LYS A 128 -9.46 -10.31 7.63
CA LYS A 128 -9.44 -11.78 7.62
C LYS A 128 -10.04 -12.39 6.35
N LEU A 129 -9.90 -11.71 5.22
CA LEU A 129 -10.33 -12.19 3.91
C LEU A 129 -9.28 -13.09 3.25
N ASP A 130 -9.72 -13.97 2.35
CA ASP A 130 -8.82 -14.78 1.53
C ASP A 130 -8.17 -13.90 0.45
N ILE A 131 -6.87 -13.65 0.61
CA ILE A 131 -6.08 -12.76 -0.25
C ILE A 131 -6.11 -13.24 -1.71
N LYS A 132 -6.02 -14.55 -1.95
CA LYS A 132 -5.98 -15.09 -3.31
C LYS A 132 -7.31 -14.86 -4.01
N LYS A 133 -8.42 -15.07 -3.29
CA LYS A 133 -9.77 -14.84 -3.79
C LYS A 133 -10.01 -13.36 -4.09
N GLU A 134 -9.62 -12.47 -3.18
CA GLU A 134 -9.79 -11.02 -3.37
C GLU A 134 -8.91 -10.47 -4.48
N LEU A 135 -7.64 -10.91 -4.55
CA LEU A 135 -6.76 -10.55 -5.64
C LEU A 135 -7.32 -11.02 -6.99
N HIS A 136 -7.84 -12.25 -7.06
CA HIS A 136 -8.46 -12.74 -8.28
C HIS A 136 -9.69 -11.90 -8.66
N ARG A 137 -10.58 -11.63 -7.71
CA ARG A 137 -11.77 -10.78 -7.89
C ARG A 137 -11.39 -9.39 -8.41
N MET A 138 -10.44 -8.73 -7.77
CA MET A 138 -9.94 -7.41 -8.18
C MET A 138 -9.42 -7.47 -9.63
N LEU A 139 -8.58 -8.46 -9.95
CA LEU A 139 -8.00 -8.59 -11.29
C LEU A 139 -9.07 -8.85 -12.36
N THR A 140 -10.02 -9.76 -12.11
CA THR A 140 -11.06 -10.08 -13.09
C THR A 140 -12.04 -8.94 -13.31
N THR A 141 -12.30 -8.13 -12.28
CA THR A 141 -13.26 -7.02 -12.36
C THR A 141 -12.70 -5.81 -13.10
N ASN A 142 -11.38 -5.59 -13.04
CA ASN A 142 -10.74 -4.37 -13.56
C ASN A 142 -9.88 -4.58 -14.81
N LEU A 143 -9.67 -5.84 -15.25
CA LEU A 143 -8.92 -6.16 -16.48
C LEU A 143 -9.80 -6.70 -17.62
N CYS A 144 -11.09 -6.91 -17.38
CA CYS A 144 -12.08 -7.30 -18.40
C CYS A 144 -12.93 -6.10 -18.82
#